data_AF-A0A355WJ39-F1
#
_entry.id   AF-A0A355WJ39-F1
#
_cell.length_a   1.000
_cell.length_b   1.000
_cell.length_c   1.000
_cell.angle_alpha   90.00
_cell.angle_beta   90.00
_cell.angle_gamma   90.00
#
_symmetry.space_group_name_H-M   'P 1'
#
loop_
_entity.id
_entity.type
_entity.pdbx_description
1 polymer ?
#
loop_
_entity_poly.entity_id
_entity_poly.type
_entity_poly.pdbx_seq_one_letter_code
_entity_poly.pdbx_strand_id
1 'polypeptide(L)'
;RDGKIHTDSKTKIITVLLYMNEDNWDNSGGRLRILNNGTDLEDYVAEVEPRGGTLIVFKRSDNSWHGHHPYAGQRRAIQLNWVLDQAVVDHEQNRHGLSSWLKKLFPSKM
;
A
#
# COMPACT_ATOMS: atom_id res chain seq x y z
N ARG A 1 7.93 -0.27 -5.92
CA ARG A 1 8.96 0.55 -5.22
C ARG A 1 8.41 0.71 -3.82
N ASP A 2 8.54 -0.35 -3.03
CA ASP A 2 7.61 -0.61 -1.94
C ASP A 2 8.15 0.02 -0.66
N GLY A 3 7.27 0.52 0.23
CA GLY A 3 7.63 1.00 1.57
C GLY A 3 8.03 2.47 1.72
N LYS A 4 8.15 3.25 0.64
CA LYS A 4 8.46 4.69 0.79
C LYS A 4 7.36 5.44 1.54
N ILE A 5 7.74 6.47 2.29
CA ILE A 5 6.80 7.40 2.92
C ILE A 5 6.02 8.15 1.84
N HIS A 6 4.70 8.16 1.95
CA HIS A 6 3.82 8.90 1.05
C HIS A 6 2.46 9.18 1.68
N THR A 7 1.71 10.09 1.08
CA THR A 7 0.26 10.10 1.16
C THR A 7 -0.33 9.41 -0.05
N ASP A 8 -1.52 8.87 0.11
CA ASP A 8 -2.30 8.35 -1.01
C ASP A 8 -2.68 9.45 -2.04
N SER A 9 -2.94 9.01 -3.28
CA SER A 9 -3.40 9.89 -4.37
C SER A 9 -4.57 10.78 -3.92
N LYS A 10 -4.61 12.01 -4.43
CA LYS A 10 -5.72 12.96 -4.18
C LYS A 10 -7.09 12.43 -4.62
N THR A 11 -7.11 11.43 -5.49
CA THR A 11 -8.34 10.79 -5.98
C THR A 11 -8.89 9.71 -5.06
N LYS A 12 -8.16 9.30 -4.02
CA LYS A 12 -8.63 8.35 -3.00
C LYS A 12 -9.33 9.09 -1.86
N ILE A 13 -10.37 8.46 -1.32
CA ILE A 13 -11.08 8.90 -0.11
C ILE A 13 -10.72 7.99 1.07
N ILE A 14 -10.74 6.67 0.87
CA ILE A 14 -10.41 5.66 1.88
C ILE A 14 -9.46 4.62 1.27
N THR A 15 -8.46 4.21 2.04
CA THR A 15 -7.64 3.03 1.74
C THR A 15 -7.96 1.94 2.76
N VAL A 16 -8.16 0.72 2.27
CA VAL A 16 -8.37 -0.50 3.05
C VAL A 16 -7.27 -1.49 2.70
N LEU A 17 -6.60 -2.03 3.71
CA LEU A 17 -5.62 -3.10 3.59
C LEU A 17 -6.05 -4.29 4.45
N LEU A 18 -6.21 -5.46 3.84
CA LEU A 18 -6.38 -6.73 4.53
C LEU A 18 -5.13 -7.58 4.32
N TYR A 19 -4.44 -7.92 5.41
CA TYR A 19 -3.26 -8.77 5.35
C TYR A 19 -3.60 -10.26 5.36
N MET A 20 -2.90 -11.01 4.51
CA MET A 20 -3.13 -12.45 4.25
C MET A 20 -1.83 -13.23 4.49
N ASN A 21 -1.08 -12.85 5.52
CA ASN A 21 0.17 -13.49 5.91
C ASN A 21 -0.06 -14.51 7.03
N GLU A 22 1.01 -15.21 7.43
CA GLU A 22 0.97 -16.08 8.63
C GLU A 22 0.67 -15.27 9.89
N ASP A 23 0.26 -15.97 10.95
CA ASP A 23 -0.07 -15.37 12.24
C ASP A 23 1.17 -14.80 12.97
N ASN A 24 2.37 -15.26 12.64
CA ASN A 24 3.63 -14.79 13.18
C ASN A 24 4.40 -13.93 12.17
N TRP A 25 4.45 -12.61 12.36
CA TRP A 25 5.34 -11.74 11.57
C TRP A 25 6.61 -11.42 12.35
N ASP A 26 7.56 -12.36 12.31
CA ASP A 26 8.84 -12.30 13.06
C ASP A 26 9.89 -11.36 12.43
N ASN A 27 9.46 -10.31 11.74
CA ASN A 27 10.33 -9.32 11.11
C ASN A 27 9.86 -7.90 11.44
N SER A 28 10.78 -7.00 11.76
CA SER A 28 10.47 -5.57 11.98
C SER A 28 10.15 -4.84 10.66
N GLY A 29 10.66 -5.34 9.54
CA GLY A 29 10.37 -4.86 8.19
C GLY A 29 8.95 -5.18 7.72
N GLY A 30 8.42 -4.35 6.81
CA GLY A 30 7.10 -4.57 6.20
C GLY A 30 5.90 -4.20 7.09
N ARG A 31 6.14 -3.81 8.33
CA ARG A 31 5.12 -3.28 9.25
C ARG A 31 4.70 -1.90 8.81
N LEU A 32 3.40 -1.70 8.58
CA LEU A 32 2.88 -0.41 8.11
C LEU A 32 2.92 0.58 9.26
N ARG A 33 3.51 1.75 9.03
CA ARG A 33 3.50 2.85 9.98
C ARG A 33 2.61 3.98 9.48
N ILE A 34 1.83 4.54 10.39
CA ILE A 34 1.11 5.79 10.22
C ILE A 34 1.96 6.88 10.88
N LEU A 35 2.34 7.89 10.10
CA LEU A 35 3.41 8.81 10.46
C LEU A 35 2.88 10.18 10.86
N ASN A 36 3.61 10.87 11.75
CA ASN A 36 3.33 12.27 12.06
C ASN A 36 3.83 13.21 10.95
N ASN A 37 4.78 12.76 10.13
CA ASN A 37 5.38 13.55 9.07
C ASN A 37 5.72 12.73 7.80
N GLY A 38 6.11 13.41 6.72
CA GLY A 38 6.39 12.81 5.41
C GLY A 38 7.85 12.41 5.17
N THR A 39 8.71 12.46 6.18
CA THR A 39 10.18 12.42 6.03
C THR A 39 10.88 11.39 6.91
N ASP A 40 10.28 10.97 8.02
CA ASP A 40 10.87 10.03 8.98
C ASP A 40 9.93 8.87 9.27
N LEU A 41 10.43 7.63 9.08
CA LEU A 41 9.69 6.41 9.39
C LEU A 41 9.64 6.14 10.90
N GLU A 42 10.57 6.69 11.68
CA GLU A 42 10.60 6.50 13.15
C GLU A 42 9.68 7.47 13.89
N ASP A 43 9.23 8.55 13.25
CA ASP A 43 8.23 9.46 13.81
C ASP A 43 6.80 9.01 13.43
N TYR A 44 6.34 7.96 14.12
CA TYR A 44 5.04 7.34 13.88
C TYR A 44 4.09 7.42 15.06
N VAL A 45 2.79 7.51 14.77
CA VAL A 45 1.72 7.45 15.77
C VAL A 45 1.23 6.02 16.01
N ALA A 46 1.33 5.17 14.98
CA ALA A 46 0.97 3.76 15.08
C ALA A 46 1.81 2.92 14.12
N GLU A 47 2.19 1.72 14.56
CA GLU A 47 2.77 0.67 13.73
C GLU A 47 1.81 -0.52 13.73
N VAL A 48 1.57 -1.09 12.55
CA VAL A 48 0.68 -2.23 12.36
C VAL A 48 1.44 -3.37 11.70
N GLU A 49 1.53 -4.47 12.43
CA GLU A 49 2.06 -5.73 11.95
C GLU A 49 1.16 -6.29 10.84
N PRO A 50 1.71 -6.76 9.71
CA PRO A 50 0.92 -7.26 8.61
C PRO A 50 0.48 -8.73 8.85
N ARG A 51 0.03 -9.05 10.06
CA ARG A 51 -0.42 -10.40 10.44
C ARG A 51 -1.67 -10.81 9.66
N GLY A 52 -1.82 -12.09 9.35
CA GLY A 52 -3.05 -12.66 8.79
C GLY A 52 -4.33 -12.15 9.48
N GLY A 53 -5.33 -11.75 8.68
CA GLY A 53 -6.61 -11.24 9.17
C GLY A 53 -6.58 -9.80 9.69
N THR A 54 -5.42 -9.14 9.70
CA THR A 54 -5.32 -7.74 10.14
C THR A 54 -5.89 -6.81 9.07
N LEU A 55 -6.88 -6.00 9.46
CA LEU A 55 -7.51 -4.99 8.63
C LEU A 55 -7.09 -3.59 9.07
N ILE A 56 -6.63 -2.78 8.12
CA ILE A 56 -6.36 -1.36 8.32
C ILE A 56 -7.27 -0.57 7.39
N VAL A 57 -7.93 0.45 7.94
CA VAL A 57 -8.75 1.40 7.19
C VAL A 57 -8.35 2.80 7.60
N PHE A 58 -8.00 3.65 6.65
CA PHE A 58 -7.73 5.06 6.92
C PHE A 58 -8.27 5.97 5.82
N LYS A 59 -8.65 7.18 6.23
CA LYS A 59 -9.07 8.25 5.33
C LYS A 59 -7.83 8.90 4.71
N ARG A 60 -7.88 9.11 3.40
CA ARG A 60 -6.88 9.90 2.69
C ARG A 60 -6.96 11.37 3.13
N SER A 61 -5.82 11.97 3.44
CA SER A 61 -5.66 13.41 3.68
C SER A 61 -4.27 13.88 3.24
N ASP A 62 -4.01 15.18 3.32
CA ASP A 62 -2.68 15.73 2.99
C ASP A 62 -1.62 15.46 4.09
N ASN A 63 -2.05 14.91 5.22
CA ASN A 63 -1.20 14.47 6.33
C ASN A 63 -1.39 12.98 6.69
N SER A 64 -2.08 12.19 5.87
CA SER A 64 -2.22 10.74 6.06
C SER A 64 -0.95 10.02 5.60
N TRP A 65 0.19 10.41 6.17
CA TRP A 65 1.49 9.86 5.84
C TRP A 65 1.59 8.43 6.31
N HIS A 66 2.07 7.56 5.44
CA HIS A 66 2.30 6.17 5.77
C HIS A 66 3.45 5.59 4.95
N GLY A 67 4.06 4.54 5.49
CA GLY A 67 5.19 3.85 4.88
C GLY A 67 5.54 2.60 5.67
N HIS A 68 6.58 1.90 5.25
CA HIS A 68 7.10 0.77 6.02
C HIS A 68 8.58 0.56 5.70
N HIS A 69 9.32 0.02 6.66
CA HIS A 69 10.67 -0.46 6.38
C HIS A 69 10.66 -1.52 5.27
N PRO A 70 11.70 -1.59 4.43
CA PRO A 70 11.82 -2.64 3.43
C PRO A 70 11.68 -4.02 4.05
N TYR A 71 11.09 -4.95 3.30
CA TYR A 71 10.95 -6.34 3.71
C TYR A 71 11.39 -7.24 2.56
N ALA A 72 12.24 -8.21 2.88
CA ALA A 72 12.65 -9.26 1.96
C ALA A 72 11.85 -10.53 2.29
N GLY A 73 10.98 -10.93 1.37
CA GLY A 73 10.10 -12.09 1.57
C GLY A 73 8.70 -11.84 0.99
N GLN A 74 7.79 -12.77 1.25
CA GLN A 74 6.43 -12.67 0.76
C GLN A 74 5.54 -11.90 1.74
N ARG A 75 5.05 -10.73 1.30
CA ARG A 75 4.09 -9.90 2.02
C ARG A 75 2.81 -9.79 1.20
N ARG A 76 1.76 -10.46 1.66
CA ARG A 76 0.47 -10.57 0.97
C ARG A 76 -0.54 -9.61 1.59
N ALA A 77 -1.16 -8.80 0.74
CA ALA A 77 -2.24 -7.91 1.12
C ALA A 77 -3.28 -7.81 -0.01
N ILE A 78 -4.54 -7.67 0.37
CA ILE A 78 -5.60 -7.18 -0.51
C ILE A 78 -5.73 -5.68 -0.21
N GLN A 79 -5.60 -4.86 -1.23
CA GLN A 79 -5.81 -3.41 -1.12
C GLN A 79 -7.08 -3.02 -1.87
N LEU A 80 -7.97 -2.32 -1.18
CA LEU A 80 -9.13 -1.67 -1.79
C LEU A 80 -9.01 -0.16 -1.58
N ASN A 81 -9.34 0.62 -2.61
CA ASN A 81 -9.37 2.07 -2.52
C ASN A 81 -10.78 2.55 -2.87
N TRP A 82 -11.40 3.29 -1.96
CA TRP A 82 -12.60 4.06 -2.30
C TRP A 82 -12.16 5.37 -2.92
N VAL A 83 -12.65 5.70 -4.12
CA VAL A 83 -12.19 6.84 -4.91
C VAL A 83 -13.31 7.84 -5.18
N LEU A 84 -12.95 9.03 -5.67
CA LEU A 84 -13.88 10.14 -5.89
C LEU A 84 -15.03 9.82 -6.85
N ASP A 85 -14.73 9.24 -8.01
CA ASP A 85 -15.71 8.99 -9.07
C ASP A 85 -15.33 7.81 -9.97
N GLN A 86 -16.25 7.42 -10.85
CA GLN A 86 -16.07 6.31 -11.79
C GLN A 86 -14.96 6.57 -12.82
N ALA A 87 -14.71 7.82 -13.22
CA ALA A 87 -13.66 8.13 -14.18
C ALA A 87 -12.27 7.80 -13.61
N VAL A 88 -12.07 7.99 -12.30
CA VAL A 88 -10.86 7.54 -11.60
C VAL A 88 -10.73 6.01 -11.65
N VAL A 89 -11.83 5.28 -11.44
CA VAL A 89 -11.83 3.81 -11.52
C VAL A 89 -11.41 3.35 -12.90
N ASP A 90 -12.03 3.90 -13.94
CA ASP A 90 -11.79 3.54 -15.34
C ASP A 90 -10.33 3.86 -15.72
N HIS A 91 -9.81 5.01 -15.29
CA HIS A 91 -8.43 5.40 -15.54
C HIS A 91 -7.43 4.43 -14.91
N GLU A 92 -7.63 4.07 -13.63
CA GLU A 92 -6.75 3.11 -12.94
C GLU A 92 -6.81 1.72 -13.57
N GLN A 93 -8.01 1.23 -13.91
CA GLN A 93 -8.18 -0.07 -14.57
C GLN A 93 -7.51 -0.10 -15.96
N ASN A 94 -7.68 0.95 -16.77
CA ASN A 94 -7.05 1.06 -18.08
C ASN A 94 -5.52 1.08 -17.97
N ARG A 95 -4.97 1.81 -16.99
CA ARG A 95 -3.53 1.83 -16.71
C ARG A 95 -3.02 0.44 -16.35
N HIS A 96 -3.74 -0.29 -15.50
CA HIS A 96 -3.39 -1.67 -15.15
C HIS A 96 -3.46 -2.61 -16.35
N GLY A 97 -4.49 -2.48 -17.20
CA GLY A 97 -4.65 -3.27 -18.42
C GLY A 97 -3.48 -3.09 -19.39
N LEU A 98 -3.12 -1.84 -19.69
CA LEU A 98 -1.97 -1.51 -20.54
C LEU A 98 -0.66 -2.04 -19.96
N SER A 99 -0.43 -1.86 -18.66
CA SER A 99 0.79 -2.35 -18.00
C SER A 99 0.91 -3.88 -18.05
N SER A 100 -0.22 -4.59 -17.91
CA SER A 100 -0.27 -6.05 -17.95
C SER A 100 -0.08 -6.57 -19.37
N TRP A 101 -0.62 -5.88 -20.36
CA TRP A 101 -0.43 -6.18 -21.77
C TRP A 101 1.03 -5.96 -22.22
N LEU A 102 1.66 -4.85 -21.83
CA LEU A 102 3.07 -4.59 -22.12
C LEU A 102 4.00 -5.65 -21.50
N LYS A 103 3.72 -6.08 -20.26
CA LYS A 103 4.47 -7.17 -19.60
C LYS A 103 4.35 -8.51 -20.34
N LYS A 104 3.23 -8.76 -21.05
CA LYS A 104 3.06 -9.96 -21.87
C LYS A 104 3.87 -9.90 -23.17
N LEU A 105 4.04 -8.72 -23.76
CA LEU A 105 4.79 -8.53 -25.01
C LEU A 105 6.29 -8.42 -24.80
N PHE A 106 6.71 -7.86 -23.66
CA PHE A 106 8.12 -7.70 -23.29
C PHE A 106 8.33 -8.28 -21.88
N PRO A 107 8.35 -9.62 -21.74
CA PRO A 107 8.68 -10.23 -20.46
C PRO A 107 10.08 -9.77 -20.05
N SER A 108 10.20 -9.16 -18.88
CA SER A 108 11.49 -8.80 -18.31
C SER A 108 12.32 -10.07 -18.15
N LYS A 109 13.44 -10.19 -18.89
CA LYS A 109 14.45 -11.22 -18.62
C LYS A 109 14.92 -11.02 -17.18
N MET A 110 14.71 -12.04 -16.34
CA MET A 110 15.38 -12.21 -15.06
C MET A 110 16.82 -12.67 -15.29
#